data_AF-A0A3A8A5D2-F1
#
_entry.id   AF-A0A3A8A5D2-F1
#
_cell.length_a   1.000
_cell.length_b   1.000
_cell.length_c   1.000
_cell.angle_alpha   90.00
_cell.angle_beta   90.00
_cell.angle_gamma   90.00
#
_symmetry.space_group_name_H-M   'P 1'
#
loop_
_entity.id
_entity.type
_entity.pdbx_description
1 polymer ?
#
loop_
_entity_poly.entity_id
_entity_poly.type
_entity_poly.pdbx_seq_one_letter_code
_entity_poly.pdbx_strand_id
1 'polypeptide(L)'
;MNAEVSRFWSRFRAAHPDAGSEPFDVFRVGDTDESADGGADLIVSGIKTATSSLPEELVDIGIPFPGALSVVIDGNARPRAVVETMQVSQTPFGEVDAMFAHDYGEWDRTLETWKARNGAHYRAVCEGLGLEWHEQRELICERFKVVFSDTAHHAPSRSMSHG
;
A
#
# COMPACT_ATOMS: atom_id res chain seq x y z
N MET A 1 15.75 8.11 -1.06
CA MET A 1 15.57 7.01 -0.10
C MET A 1 16.50 7.21 1.10
N ASN A 2 16.02 7.02 2.33
CA ASN A 2 16.87 7.14 3.54
C ASN A 2 17.72 5.87 3.75
N ALA A 3 18.73 5.94 4.63
CA ALA A 3 19.67 4.84 4.84
C ALA A 3 19.03 3.56 5.44
N GLU A 4 17.95 3.69 6.22
CA GLU A 4 17.24 2.55 6.79
C GLU A 4 16.46 1.79 5.72
N VAL A 5 15.73 2.51 4.86
CA VAL A 5 15.01 1.93 3.72
C VAL A 5 15.99 1.25 2.76
N SER A 6 17.13 1.87 2.44
CA SER A 6 18.15 1.24 1.59
C SER A 6 18.69 -0.08 2.18
N ARG A 7 18.89 -0.14 3.49
CA ARG A 7 19.34 -1.36 4.18
C ARG A 7 18.25 -2.42 4.19
N PHE A 8 17.01 -2.04 4.44
CA PHE A 8 15.87 -2.95 4.44
C PHE A 8 15.63 -3.55 3.05
N TRP A 9 15.66 -2.71 2.01
CA TRP A 9 15.56 -3.14 0.62
C TRP A 9 16.69 -4.10 0.23
N SER A 10 17.92 -3.80 0.65
CA SER A 10 19.07 -4.70 0.40
C SER A 10 18.89 -6.08 1.06
N ARG A 11 18.30 -6.13 2.27
CA ARG A 11 17.97 -7.41 2.93
C ARG A 11 16.92 -8.20 2.17
N PHE A 12 15.86 -7.53 1.70
CA PHE A 12 14.84 -8.16 0.86
C PHE A 12 15.46 -8.74 -0.42
N ARG A 13 16.26 -7.94 -1.14
CA ARG A 13 16.94 -8.37 -2.38
C ARG A 13 17.90 -9.55 -2.20
N ALA A 14 18.48 -9.74 -1.01
CA ALA A 14 19.32 -10.90 -0.73
C ALA A 14 18.56 -12.23 -0.86
N ALA A 15 17.25 -12.24 -0.61
CA ALA A 15 16.37 -13.40 -0.80
C ALA A 15 15.60 -13.35 -2.14
N HIS A 16 15.53 -12.18 -2.77
CA HIS A 16 14.79 -11.93 -4.01
C HIS A 16 15.71 -11.27 -5.06
N PRO A 17 16.63 -12.04 -5.68
CA PRO A 17 17.66 -11.48 -6.57
C PRO A 17 17.09 -10.84 -7.85
N ASP A 18 15.88 -11.24 -8.25
CA ASP A 18 15.17 -10.68 -9.42
C ASP A 18 14.54 -9.31 -9.13
N ALA A 19 14.48 -8.88 -7.86
CA ALA A 19 13.99 -7.56 -7.51
C ALA A 19 14.97 -6.46 -7.99
N GLY A 20 14.39 -5.38 -8.53
CA GLY A 20 15.11 -4.22 -9.06
C GLY A 20 16.04 -3.55 -8.04
N SER A 21 16.93 -2.69 -8.51
CA SER A 21 17.90 -2.00 -7.63
C SER A 21 17.23 -1.12 -6.57
N GLU A 22 16.05 -0.57 -6.89
CA GLU A 22 15.24 0.31 -6.07
C GLU A 22 13.81 -0.24 -6.01
N PRO A 23 13.05 0.04 -4.93
CA PRO A 23 11.62 -0.24 -4.92
C PRO A 23 10.89 0.65 -5.93
N PHE A 24 9.69 0.23 -6.33
CA PHE A 24 8.78 1.02 -7.15
C PHE A 24 8.39 2.31 -6.41
N ASP A 25 8.00 2.18 -5.13
CA ASP A 25 7.66 3.31 -4.28
C ASP A 25 8.08 3.07 -2.82
N VAL A 26 8.17 4.15 -2.04
CA VAL A 26 8.34 4.15 -0.59
C VAL A 26 7.24 5.01 0.03
N PHE A 27 6.21 4.37 0.60
CA PHE A 27 4.99 5.04 1.02
C PHE A 27 4.61 4.77 2.47
N ARG A 28 3.82 5.69 3.03
CA ARG A 28 3.13 5.55 4.33
C ARG A 28 1.62 5.61 4.12
N VAL A 29 0.87 5.07 5.06
CA VAL A 29 -0.61 5.13 5.07
C VAL A 29 -1.06 6.04 6.20
N GLY A 30 -1.62 7.21 5.90
CA GLY A 30 -2.09 8.17 6.90
C GLY A 30 -1.20 9.41 7.05
N ASP A 31 -1.83 10.51 7.45
CA ASP A 31 -1.28 11.88 7.40
C ASP A 31 -0.53 12.30 8.67
N THR A 32 -0.68 11.55 9.77
CA THR A 32 0.00 11.79 11.04
C THR A 32 0.88 10.59 11.39
N ASP A 33 1.90 10.80 12.20
CA ASP A 33 2.84 9.72 12.54
C ASP A 33 2.13 8.55 13.22
N GLU A 34 1.14 8.83 14.06
CA GLU A 34 0.32 7.81 14.70
C GLU A 34 -0.55 7.03 13.70
N SER A 35 -1.13 7.71 12.70
CA SER A 35 -1.93 7.03 11.67
C SER A 35 -1.05 6.22 10.73
N ALA A 36 0.17 6.67 10.43
CA ALA A 36 1.17 5.92 9.68
C ALA A 36 1.70 4.68 10.40
N ASP A 37 1.94 4.77 11.71
CA ASP A 37 2.27 3.61 12.53
C ASP A 37 1.13 2.57 12.46
N GLY A 38 -0.12 3.01 12.67
CA GLY A 38 -1.29 2.14 12.60
C GLY A 38 -1.52 1.52 11.20
N GLY A 39 -1.36 2.32 10.14
CA GLY A 39 -1.49 1.85 8.77
C GLY A 39 -0.43 0.81 8.39
N ALA A 40 0.82 1.01 8.82
CA ALA A 40 1.88 0.04 8.62
C ALA A 40 1.60 -1.27 9.37
N ASP A 41 1.10 -1.21 10.61
CA ASP A 41 0.74 -2.40 11.39
C ASP A 41 -0.43 -3.17 10.77
N LEU A 42 -1.43 -2.48 10.19
CA LEU A 42 -2.53 -3.11 9.44
C LEU A 42 -2.01 -3.85 8.20
N ILE A 43 -1.01 -3.31 7.50
CA ILE A 43 -0.40 -3.98 6.34
C ILE A 43 0.41 -5.19 6.80
N VAL A 44 1.29 -5.02 7.79
CA VAL A 44 2.16 -6.09 8.31
C VAL A 44 1.33 -7.27 8.84
N SER A 45 0.18 -7.00 9.48
CA SER A 45 -0.73 -8.04 9.98
C SER A 45 -1.62 -8.68 8.90
N GLY A 46 -1.56 -8.19 7.65
CA GLY A 46 -2.37 -8.70 6.54
C GLY A 46 -3.84 -8.28 6.58
N ILE A 47 -4.20 -7.29 7.40
CA ILE A 47 -5.56 -6.75 7.47
C ILE A 47 -5.80 -5.78 6.32
N LYS A 48 -4.86 -4.85 6.09
CA LYS A 48 -4.88 -3.94 4.93
C LYS A 48 -4.13 -4.59 3.78
N THR A 49 -4.87 -4.90 2.72
CA THR A 49 -4.38 -5.55 1.49
C THR A 49 -4.80 -4.81 0.23
N ALA A 50 -5.44 -3.64 0.39
CA ALA A 50 -5.82 -2.75 -0.70
C ALA A 50 -5.53 -1.28 -0.37
N THR A 51 -5.27 -0.49 -1.41
CA THR A 51 -5.13 0.96 -1.35
C THR A 51 -5.73 1.60 -2.60
N SER A 52 -5.97 2.90 -2.57
CA SER A 52 -6.51 3.63 -3.72
C SER A 52 -5.98 5.05 -3.77
N SER A 53 -5.75 5.55 -4.99
CA SER A 53 -5.26 6.91 -5.24
C SER A 53 -6.01 7.53 -6.41
N LEU A 54 -6.09 8.85 -6.44
CA LEU A 54 -6.37 9.57 -7.68
C LEU A 54 -5.18 9.44 -8.64
N PRO A 55 -5.40 9.37 -9.97
CA PRO A 55 -4.31 9.38 -10.94
C PRO A 55 -3.35 10.56 -10.77
N GLU A 56 -3.87 11.72 -10.34
CA GLU A 56 -3.11 12.93 -10.09
C GLU A 56 -2.11 12.79 -8.94
N GLU A 57 -2.39 11.94 -7.95
CA GLU A 57 -1.47 11.66 -6.83
C GLU A 57 -0.29 10.78 -7.27
N LEU A 58 -0.37 10.16 -8.45
CA LEU A 58 0.62 9.22 -8.97
C LEU A 58 1.48 9.80 -10.11
N VAL A 59 1.38 11.09 -10.43
CA VAL A 59 2.08 11.69 -11.58
C VAL A 59 3.60 11.54 -11.48
N ASP A 60 4.16 11.71 -10.29
CA ASP A 60 5.61 11.66 -10.08
C ASP A 60 6.15 10.23 -9.88
N ILE A 61 5.32 9.30 -9.40
CA ILE A 61 5.69 7.92 -9.04
C ILE A 61 5.38 6.96 -10.20
N GLY A 62 4.28 7.21 -10.92
CA GLY A 62 3.69 6.33 -11.92
C GLY A 62 2.58 5.45 -11.36
N ILE A 63 1.75 4.91 -12.26
CA ILE A 63 0.73 3.91 -11.91
C ILE A 63 1.43 2.57 -11.65
N PRO A 64 1.18 1.93 -10.50
CA PRO A 64 1.75 0.61 -10.20
C PRO A 64 1.22 -0.47 -11.13
N PHE A 65 1.88 -1.62 -11.12
CA PHE A 65 1.55 -2.75 -11.99
C PHE A 65 1.68 -4.08 -11.21
N PRO A 66 1.01 -5.16 -11.65
CA PRO A 66 1.20 -6.47 -11.05
C PRO A 66 2.69 -6.87 -11.02
N GLY A 67 3.22 -7.18 -9.84
CA GLY A 67 4.64 -7.45 -9.58
C GLY A 67 5.46 -6.22 -9.16
N ALA A 68 4.89 -5.01 -9.14
CA ALA A 68 5.54 -3.84 -8.56
C ALA A 68 5.79 -4.06 -7.07
N LEU A 69 7.00 -3.71 -6.61
CA LEU A 69 7.46 -3.94 -5.24
C LEU A 69 7.71 -2.61 -4.55
N SER A 70 6.94 -2.30 -3.50
CA SER A 70 7.03 -1.04 -2.76
C SER A 70 7.39 -1.28 -1.30
N VAL A 71 8.07 -0.30 -0.67
CA VAL A 71 8.38 -0.33 0.75
C VAL A 71 7.35 0.49 1.53
N VAL A 72 6.79 -0.12 2.56
CA VAL A 72 5.92 0.54 3.53
C VAL A 72 6.77 1.08 4.67
N ILE A 73 6.60 2.35 5.02
CA ILE A 73 7.24 3.00 6.17
C ILE A 73 6.21 3.41 7.23
N ASP A 74 6.65 3.49 8.49
CA ASP A 74 5.87 3.98 9.62
C ASP A 74 5.93 5.52 9.77
N GLY A 75 5.32 6.06 10.83
CA GLY A 75 5.33 7.48 11.14
C GLY A 75 6.71 8.08 11.36
N ASN A 76 7.68 7.26 11.75
CA ASN A 76 9.07 7.65 11.94
C ASN A 76 9.93 7.41 10.68
N ALA A 77 9.31 7.15 9.54
CA ALA A 77 9.94 6.81 8.27
C ALA A 77 10.84 5.56 8.32
N ARG A 78 10.54 4.63 9.24
CA ARG A 78 11.24 3.34 9.34
C ARG A 78 10.53 2.30 8.47
N PRO A 79 11.27 1.49 7.69
CA PRO A 79 10.66 0.47 6.85
C PRO A 79 10.07 -0.67 7.67
N ARG A 80 8.82 -1.01 7.39
CA ARG A 80 8.06 -2.06 8.08
C ARG A 80 7.81 -3.28 7.20
N ALA A 81 7.53 -3.07 5.91
CA ALA A 81 7.24 -4.15 4.98
C ALA A 81 7.70 -3.84 3.55
N VAL A 82 7.91 -4.90 2.76
CA VAL A 82 7.83 -4.86 1.29
C VAL A 82 6.51 -5.48 0.89
N VAL A 83 5.76 -4.79 0.04
CA VAL A 83 4.52 -5.28 -0.56
C VAL A 83 4.71 -5.48 -2.06
N GLU A 84 4.05 -6.51 -2.60
CA GLU A 84 3.94 -6.76 -4.03
C GLU A 84 2.51 -6.43 -4.48
N THR A 85 2.37 -5.50 -5.42
CA THR A 85 1.08 -5.23 -6.07
C THR A 85 0.67 -6.45 -6.88
N MET A 86 -0.51 -7.00 -6.59
CA MET A 86 -1.05 -8.20 -7.23
C MET A 86 -2.04 -7.85 -8.34
N GLN A 87 -2.78 -6.77 -8.17
CA GLN A 87 -3.80 -6.31 -9.09
C GLN A 87 -3.90 -4.79 -9.04
N VAL A 88 -4.14 -4.20 -10.21
CA VAL A 88 -4.49 -2.78 -10.36
C VAL A 88 -5.74 -2.69 -11.23
N SER A 89 -6.69 -1.85 -10.84
CA SER A 89 -7.89 -1.54 -11.63
C SER A 89 -8.20 -0.05 -11.56
N GLN A 90 -8.83 0.47 -12.62
CA GLN A 90 -9.49 1.76 -12.58
C GLN A 90 -10.94 1.53 -12.17
N THR A 91 -11.40 2.23 -11.14
CA THR A 91 -12.75 2.07 -10.62
C THR A 91 -13.30 3.43 -10.22
N PRO A 92 -14.49 3.82 -10.72
CA PRO A 92 -15.15 5.03 -10.26
C PRO A 92 -15.34 4.99 -8.73
N PHE A 93 -15.07 6.10 -8.04
CA PHE A 93 -15.25 6.20 -6.59
C PHE A 93 -16.63 5.71 -6.12
N GLY A 94 -17.70 6.05 -6.86
CA GLY A 94 -19.07 5.64 -6.56
C GLY A 94 -19.30 4.13 -6.64
N GLU A 95 -18.52 3.43 -7.46
CA GLU A 95 -18.63 2.00 -7.77
C GLU A 95 -17.74 1.11 -6.90
N VAL A 96 -16.89 1.69 -6.04
CA VAL A 96 -16.13 0.92 -5.05
C VAL A 96 -17.09 0.14 -4.15
N ASP A 97 -16.85 -1.17 -4.04
CA ASP A 97 -17.72 -2.09 -3.34
C ASP A 97 -17.28 -2.34 -1.88
N ALA A 98 -18.14 -3.03 -1.14
CA ALA A 98 -17.89 -3.35 0.26
C ALA A 98 -16.72 -4.33 0.46
N MET A 99 -16.40 -5.16 -0.54
CA MET A 99 -15.27 -6.09 -0.46
C MET A 99 -13.95 -5.32 -0.54
N PHE A 100 -13.85 -4.36 -1.45
CA PHE A 100 -12.70 -3.47 -1.54
C PHE A 100 -12.54 -2.66 -0.26
N ALA A 101 -13.61 -2.06 0.27
CA ALA A 101 -13.55 -1.34 1.55
C ALA A 101 -13.11 -2.23 2.72
N HIS A 102 -13.57 -3.48 2.75
CA HIS A 102 -13.15 -4.46 3.75
C HIS A 102 -11.66 -4.80 3.64
N ASP A 103 -11.15 -4.98 2.43
CA ASP A 103 -9.75 -5.33 2.16
C ASP A 103 -8.82 -4.12 2.25
N TYR A 104 -9.36 -2.92 2.09
CA TYR A 104 -8.68 -1.65 2.38
C TYR A 104 -8.26 -1.58 3.85
N GLY A 105 -8.96 -2.31 4.72
CA GLY A 105 -8.49 -2.71 6.05
C GLY A 105 -8.40 -1.62 7.11
N GLU A 106 -8.73 -0.37 6.75
CA GLU A 106 -8.73 0.76 7.68
C GLU A 106 -10.10 0.97 8.35
N TRP A 107 -10.07 1.70 9.48
CA TRP A 107 -11.25 2.05 10.28
C TRP A 107 -12.07 0.82 10.71
N ASP A 108 -13.38 0.84 10.49
CA ASP A 108 -14.29 -0.27 10.80
C ASP A 108 -14.49 -1.25 9.62
N ARG A 109 -13.74 -1.06 8.52
CA ARG A 109 -13.77 -1.91 7.33
C ARG A 109 -15.13 -1.95 6.62
N THR A 110 -15.94 -0.91 6.79
CA THR A 110 -17.24 -0.78 6.12
C THR A 110 -17.14 0.15 4.90
N LEU A 111 -18.01 -0.09 3.91
CA LEU A 111 -18.11 0.79 2.74
C LEU A 111 -18.53 2.22 3.10
N GLU A 112 -19.41 2.36 4.11
CA GLU A 112 -19.89 3.66 4.57
C GLU A 112 -18.73 4.53 5.08
N THR A 113 -17.94 4.00 6.02
CA THR A 113 -16.79 4.71 6.56
C THR A 113 -15.71 4.94 5.50
N TRP A 114 -15.49 3.97 4.61
CA TRP A 114 -14.56 4.13 3.50
C TRP A 114 -14.96 5.28 2.57
N LYS A 115 -16.24 5.35 2.16
CA LYS A 115 -16.75 6.44 1.31
C LYS A 115 -16.67 7.79 2.02
N ALA A 116 -17.00 7.85 3.30
CA ALA A 116 -16.94 9.10 4.06
C ALA A 116 -15.50 9.64 4.16
N ARG A 117 -14.54 8.78 4.50
CA ARG A 117 -13.14 9.17 4.73
C ARG A 117 -12.41 9.46 3.41
N ASN A 118 -12.44 8.54 2.46
CA ASN A 118 -11.76 8.74 1.18
C ASN A 118 -12.46 9.80 0.32
N GLY A 119 -13.78 9.94 0.40
CA GLY A 119 -14.49 11.01 -0.29
C GLY A 119 -14.14 12.40 0.25
N ALA A 120 -13.82 12.53 1.54
CA ALA A 120 -13.29 13.77 2.10
C ALA A 120 -11.86 14.05 1.61
N HIS A 121 -10.99 13.03 1.64
CA HIS A 121 -9.62 13.10 1.13
C HIS A 121 -9.57 13.53 -0.34
N TYR A 122 -10.21 12.77 -1.23
CA TYR A 122 -10.16 13.03 -2.67
C TYR A 122 -10.81 14.36 -3.04
N ARG A 123 -11.86 14.79 -2.34
CA ARG A 123 -12.42 16.14 -2.53
C ARG A 123 -11.37 17.22 -2.22
N ALA A 124 -10.66 17.10 -1.11
CA ALA A 124 -9.62 18.06 -0.74
C ALA A 124 -8.46 18.08 -1.74
N VAL A 125 -8.02 16.90 -2.21
CA VAL A 125 -7.00 16.80 -3.27
C VAL A 125 -7.47 17.50 -4.56
N CYS A 126 -8.70 17.22 -5.00
CA CYS A 126 -9.27 17.83 -6.18
C CYS A 126 -9.37 19.36 -6.06
N GLU A 127 -9.84 19.87 -4.93
CA GLU A 127 -9.90 21.31 -4.65
C GLU A 127 -8.52 21.96 -4.71
N GLY A 128 -7.50 21.33 -4.11
CA GLY A 128 -6.12 21.81 -4.14
C GLY A 128 -5.51 21.87 -5.54
N LEU A 129 -5.99 21.03 -6.45
CA LEU A 129 -5.56 20.97 -7.86
C LEU A 129 -6.46 21.78 -8.80
N GLY A 130 -7.53 22.40 -8.30
CA GLY A 130 -8.51 23.12 -9.13
C GLY A 130 -9.38 22.20 -10.00
N LEU A 131 -9.57 20.94 -9.58
CA LEU A 131 -10.34 19.91 -10.27
C LEU A 131 -11.72 19.72 -9.62
N GLU A 132 -12.74 19.42 -10.41
CA GLU A 132 -14.12 19.23 -9.92
C GLU A 132 -14.36 17.84 -9.29
N TRP A 133 -14.55 17.71 -7.98
CA TRP A 133 -14.85 16.40 -7.37
C TRP A 133 -16.24 15.85 -7.77
N HIS A 134 -16.30 14.57 -8.19
CA HIS A 134 -17.54 13.83 -8.45
C HIS A 134 -17.34 12.31 -8.29
N GLU A 135 -18.42 11.54 -8.08
CA GLU A 135 -18.34 10.09 -7.80
C GLU A 135 -17.87 9.24 -9.00
N GLN A 136 -17.99 9.76 -10.22
CA GLN A 136 -17.50 9.09 -11.44
C GLN A 136 -16.00 9.26 -11.68
N ARG A 137 -15.26 9.88 -10.74
CA ARG A 137 -13.80 9.95 -10.85
C ARG A 137 -13.19 8.57 -10.69
N GLU A 138 -12.37 8.20 -11.66
CA GLU A 138 -11.61 6.96 -11.66
C GLU A 138 -10.53 7.00 -10.59
N LEU A 139 -10.56 6.02 -9.69
CA LEU A 139 -9.49 5.75 -8.76
C LEU A 139 -8.59 4.67 -9.34
N ILE A 140 -7.29 4.78 -9.08
CA ILE A 140 -6.37 3.66 -9.22
C ILE A 140 -6.50 2.81 -7.94
N CYS A 141 -7.20 1.69 -8.05
CA CYS A 141 -7.40 0.73 -6.97
C CYS A 141 -6.36 -0.38 -7.07
N GLU A 142 -5.65 -0.63 -5.97
CA GLU A 142 -4.61 -1.65 -5.88
C GLU A 142 -4.98 -2.70 -4.87
N ARG A 143 -4.57 -3.94 -5.16
CA ARG A 143 -4.51 -5.03 -4.19
C ARG A 143 -3.09 -5.53 -4.13
N PHE A 144 -2.58 -5.73 -2.92
CA PHE A 144 -1.20 -6.13 -2.68
C PHE A 144 -1.10 -7.18 -1.58
N LYS A 145 0.07 -7.81 -1.48
CA LYS A 145 0.40 -8.72 -0.37
C LYS A 145 1.76 -8.34 0.22
N VAL A 146 1.95 -8.59 1.50
CA VAL A 146 3.28 -8.50 2.13
C VAL A 146 4.14 -9.66 1.64
N VAL A 147 5.35 -9.36 1.16
CA VAL A 147 6.36 -10.35 0.74
C VAL A 147 7.58 -10.38 1.65
N PHE A 148 7.78 -9.33 2.46
CA PHE A 148 8.84 -9.25 3.46
C PHE A 148 8.44 -8.26 4.55
N SER A 149 8.77 -8.55 5.82
CA SER A 149 8.48 -7.64 6.94
C SER A 149 9.61 -7.61 7.96
N ASP A 150 9.64 -6.55 8.76
CA ASP A 150 10.54 -6.40 9.90
C ASP A 150 10.26 -7.37 11.06
N THR A 151 9.05 -7.92 11.11
CA THR A 151 8.55 -8.87 12.11
C THR A 151 8.84 -10.33 11.76
N ALA A 152 9.39 -10.64 10.58
CA ALA A 152 9.63 -12.02 10.17
C ALA A 152 10.91 -12.63 10.78
N HIS A 153 10.73 -13.37 11.87
CA HIS A 153 11.55 -14.52 12.25
C HIS A 153 10.68 -15.79 12.33
N HIS A 154 10.10 -16.25 11.21
CA HIS A 154 9.73 -17.67 11.02
C HIS A 154 9.35 -17.98 9.56
N ALA A 155 10.27 -18.59 8.81
CA ALA A 155 9.88 -19.52 7.77
C ALA A 155 9.84 -20.92 8.43
N PRO A 156 8.81 -21.76 8.23
CA PRO A 156 8.91 -23.16 8.59
C PRO A 156 10.03 -23.76 7.75
N SER A 157 11.04 -24.33 8.42
CA SER A 157 12.08 -25.11 7.76
C SER A 157 11.40 -26.19 6.90
N ARG A 158 11.61 -26.13 5.58
CA ARG A 158 11.38 -27.31 4.75
C ARG A 158 12.39 -28.37 5.19
N SER A 159 11.95 -29.29 6.05
CA SER A 159 12.61 -30.59 6.20
C SER A 159 12.60 -31.26 4.84
N MET A 160 13.71 -31.18 4.12
CA MET A 160 14.02 -32.12 3.05
C MET A 160 14.49 -33.41 3.73
N SER A 161 13.54 -34.24 4.09
CA SER A 161 13.76 -35.67 4.30
C SER A 161 13.52 -36.36 2.95
N HIS A 162 14.58 -36.70 2.21
CA HIS A 162 14.55 -37.73 1.17
C HIS A 162 15.99 -38.25 0.92
N GLY A 163 16.17 -39.56 1.12
CA GLY A 163 17.23 -40.37 0.50
C GLY A 163 18.39 -40.74 1.40
#